data_AF-A0A3S1QBC7-F1
#
_entry.id   AF-A0A3S1QBC7-F1
#
_cell.length_a   1.000
_cell.length_b   1.000
_cell.length_c   1.000
_cell.angle_alpha   90.00
_cell.angle_beta   90.00
_cell.angle_gamma   90.00
#
_symmetry.space_group_name_H-M   'P 1'
#
loop_
_entity.id
_entity.type
_entity.pdbx_description
1 polymer ?
#
loop_
_entity_poly.entity_id
_entity_poly.type
_entity_poly.pdbx_seq_one_letter_code
_entity_poly.pdbx_strand_id
1 'polypeptide(L)'
;FAQFALDTPSVAMVTASHNENGWSGVKMGAARPLTFGPEEMSALKTIVLAGDFDLVGGGSYDFVADFRKTYLDDLTTGKRISRKLKVVAACGNGTAGAFAPEALERIGCEVIPLDVELDHTFPNYNP
;
A
#
# COMPACT_ATOMS: atom_id res chain seq x y z
N PHE A 1 -3.56 -7.49 -1.16
CA PHE A 1 -5.00 -7.27 -0.99
C PHE A 1 -5.68 -6.88 -2.30
N ALA A 2 -5.38 -5.72 -2.90
CA ALA A 2 -6.09 -5.20 -4.08
C ALA A 2 -6.24 -6.20 -5.24
N GLN A 3 -5.16 -6.90 -5.60
CA GLN A 3 -5.18 -7.93 -6.65
C GLN A 3 -6.22 -9.02 -6.42
N PHE A 4 -6.49 -9.38 -5.16
CA PHE A 4 -7.47 -10.39 -4.81
C PHE A 4 -8.89 -9.79 -4.80
N ALA A 5 -9.05 -8.65 -4.15
CA ALA A 5 -10.37 -8.01 -3.99
C ALA A 5 -10.97 -7.52 -5.30
N LEU A 6 -10.13 -7.15 -6.28
CA LEU A 6 -10.56 -6.69 -7.60
C LEU A 6 -10.37 -7.74 -8.70
N ASP A 7 -9.89 -8.92 -8.34
CA ASP A 7 -9.45 -9.94 -9.30
C ASP A 7 -8.58 -9.37 -10.45
N THR A 8 -7.62 -8.49 -10.13
CA THR A 8 -6.68 -7.94 -11.11
C THR A 8 -5.38 -8.74 -11.21
N PRO A 9 -4.89 -9.08 -12.42
CA PRO A 9 -3.77 -9.99 -12.61
C PRO A 9 -2.47 -9.41 -12.04
N SER A 10 -2.29 -8.10 -12.18
CA SER A 10 -1.05 -7.40 -11.80
C SER A 10 -1.32 -6.21 -10.88
N VAL A 11 -0.26 -5.76 -10.21
CA VAL A 11 -0.26 -4.57 -9.36
C VAL A 11 1.03 -3.78 -9.54
N ALA A 12 0.92 -2.46 -9.41
CA ALA A 12 2.03 -1.55 -9.26
C ALA A 12 1.71 -0.62 -8.07
N MET A 13 2.65 -0.47 -7.15
CA MET A 13 2.54 0.42 -5.99
C MET A 13 3.65 1.47 -6.10
N VAL A 14 3.26 2.75 -6.18
CA VAL A 14 4.21 3.87 -6.12
C VAL A 14 4.64 4.06 -4.67
N THR A 15 5.89 3.71 -4.36
CA THR A 15 6.45 3.78 -3.00
C THR A 15 7.97 3.60 -3.02
N ALA A 16 8.66 4.31 -2.13
CA ALA A 16 10.06 4.03 -1.80
C ALA A 16 10.21 3.38 -0.41
N SER A 17 9.16 2.73 0.09
CA SER A 17 9.18 2.03 1.38
C SER A 17 9.51 2.97 2.57
N HIS A 18 10.73 2.92 3.09
CA HIS A 18 11.24 3.66 4.25
C HIS A 18 12.44 4.54 3.87
N ASN A 19 12.70 4.70 2.58
CA ASN A 19 13.79 5.54 2.10
C ASN A 19 13.55 7.00 2.49
N GLU A 20 14.65 7.73 2.62
CA GLU A 20 14.60 9.16 2.93
C GLU A 20 13.82 9.96 1.88
N ASN A 21 13.41 11.17 2.24
CA ASN A 21 12.75 12.05 1.30
C ASN A 21 13.63 12.31 0.06
N GLY A 22 13.00 12.39 -1.12
CA GLY A 22 13.67 12.49 -2.42
C GLY A 22 13.73 11.18 -3.21
N TRP A 23 13.36 10.04 -2.60
CA TRP A 23 13.23 8.76 -3.29
C TRP A 23 11.77 8.45 -3.63
N SER A 24 11.55 7.91 -4.83
CA SER A 24 10.31 7.25 -5.22
C SER A 24 10.64 5.96 -5.97
N GLY A 25 9.65 5.11 -6.16
CA GLY A 25 9.82 3.83 -6.83
C GLY A 25 8.49 3.20 -7.16
N VAL A 26 8.55 2.07 -7.87
CA VAL A 26 7.37 1.27 -8.18
C VAL A 26 7.66 -0.17 -7.79
N LYS A 27 6.88 -0.71 -6.85
CA LYS A 27 6.87 -2.15 -6.54
C LYS A 27 5.80 -2.82 -7.39
N MET A 28 6.17 -3.80 -8.21
CA MET A 28 5.25 -4.48 -9.11
C MET A 28 5.12 -5.97 -8.79
N GLY A 29 4.01 -6.57 -9.22
CA GLY A 29 3.78 -8.01 -9.14
C GLY A 29 2.70 -8.45 -10.12
N ALA A 30 2.85 -9.65 -10.69
CA ALA A 30 1.88 -10.26 -11.62
C ALA A 30 1.45 -11.68 -11.20
N ALA A 31 2.19 -12.30 -10.28
CA ALA A 31 1.81 -13.55 -9.64
C ALA A 31 1.33 -13.25 -8.22
N ARG A 32 0.04 -13.35 -7.93
CA ARG A 32 -0.50 -13.07 -6.59
C ARG A 32 0.03 -14.09 -5.57
N PRO A 33 0.48 -13.72 -4.35
CA PRO A 33 0.63 -12.37 -3.77
C PRO A 33 2.05 -11.79 -3.88
N LEU A 34 2.86 -12.27 -4.83
CA LEU A 34 4.29 -12.01 -4.92
C LEU A 34 4.60 -10.71 -5.68
N THR A 35 5.62 -10.00 -5.19
CA THR A 35 6.31 -8.97 -5.96
C THR A 35 7.31 -9.60 -6.92
N PHE A 36 7.67 -8.89 -7.97
CA PHE A 36 8.72 -9.30 -8.91
C PHE A 36 10.03 -9.62 -8.18
N GLY A 37 10.58 -10.80 -8.47
CA GLY A 37 11.90 -11.22 -8.06
C GLY A 37 12.96 -10.87 -9.11
N PRO A 38 14.19 -11.39 -8.94
CA PRO A 38 15.30 -11.10 -9.87
C PRO A 38 15.01 -11.48 -11.33
N GLU A 39 14.29 -12.57 -11.55
CA GLU A 39 13.94 -13.06 -12.89
C GLU A 39 12.95 -12.11 -13.58
N GLU A 40 11.84 -11.78 -12.92
CA GLU A 40 10.84 -10.86 -13.47
C GLU A 40 11.41 -9.45 -13.66
N MET A 41 12.24 -8.97 -12.72
CA MET A 41 12.91 -7.68 -12.85
C MET A 41 13.92 -7.67 -14.02
N SER A 42 14.62 -8.78 -14.27
CA SER A 42 15.53 -8.89 -15.41
C SER A 42 14.76 -8.92 -16.73
N ALA A 43 13.64 -9.65 -16.79
CA ALA A 43 12.77 -9.66 -17.96
C ALA A 43 12.18 -8.28 -18.24
N LEU A 44 11.67 -7.58 -17.22
CA LEU A 44 11.17 -6.21 -17.33
C LEU A 44 12.24 -5.26 -17.85
N LYS A 45 13.46 -5.35 -17.31
CA LYS A 45 14.61 -4.54 -17.77
C LYS A 45 14.89 -4.79 -19.25
N THR A 46 14.92 -6.05 -19.68
CA THR A 46 15.16 -6.40 -21.09
C THR A 46 14.10 -5.80 -22.01
N ILE A 47 12.82 -5.96 -21.69
CA ILE A 47 11.70 -5.41 -22.45
C ILE A 47 11.83 -3.89 -22.60
N VAL A 48 12.07 -3.18 -21.49
CA VAL A 48 12.17 -1.72 -21.47
C VAL A 48 13.38 -1.22 -22.26
N LEU A 49 14.56 -1.85 -22.10
CA LEU A 49 15.78 -1.42 -22.80
C LEU A 49 15.75 -1.76 -24.29
N ALA A 50 15.06 -2.82 -24.69
CA ALA A 50 14.88 -3.19 -26.10
C ALA A 50 13.75 -2.39 -26.78
N GLY A 51 12.86 -1.76 -26.01
CA GLY A 51 11.65 -1.13 -26.53
C GLY A 51 10.62 -2.13 -27.06
N ASP A 52 10.66 -3.37 -26.58
CA ASP A 52 9.85 -4.50 -27.05
C ASP A 52 8.46 -4.51 -26.38
N PHE A 53 7.72 -3.42 -26.54
CA PHE A 53 6.41 -3.25 -25.93
C PHE A 53 5.30 -3.86 -26.78
N ASP A 54 4.45 -4.69 -26.18
CA ASP A 54 3.16 -5.04 -26.78
C ASP A 54 2.15 -3.92 -26.50
N LEU A 55 1.89 -3.10 -27.51
CA LEU A 55 0.96 -1.96 -27.45
C LEU A 55 -0.39 -2.27 -28.11
N VAL A 56 -0.61 -3.52 -28.55
CA VAL A 56 -1.84 -3.92 -29.24
C VAL A 56 -3.00 -4.02 -28.24
N GLY A 57 -4.21 -3.66 -28.68
CA GLY A 57 -5.43 -3.77 -27.87
C GLY A 57 -5.75 -2.56 -26.98
N GLY A 58 -4.78 -1.67 -26.76
CA GLY A 58 -4.96 -0.47 -25.93
C GLY A 58 -5.24 -0.80 -24.45
N GLY A 59 -5.78 0.17 -23.73
CA GLY A 59 -6.18 0.01 -22.33
C GLY A 59 -7.21 1.07 -21.92
N SER A 60 -7.82 0.86 -20.76
CA SER A 60 -8.74 1.82 -20.15
C SER A 60 -8.28 2.18 -18.74
N TYR A 61 -8.71 3.34 -18.28
CA TYR A 61 -8.57 3.74 -16.89
C TYR A 61 -9.91 3.60 -16.19
N ASP A 62 -9.93 2.89 -15.07
CA ASP A 62 -11.07 2.84 -14.16
C ASP A 62 -10.60 3.17 -12.74
N PHE A 63 -11.26 4.14 -12.12
CA PHE A 63 -10.93 4.57 -10.76
C PHE A 63 -11.83 3.86 -9.76
N VAL A 64 -11.21 3.03 -8.92
CA VAL A 64 -11.92 2.32 -7.86
C VAL A 64 -12.07 3.23 -6.64
N ALA A 65 -13.23 3.90 -6.57
CA ALA A 65 -13.60 4.74 -5.44
C ALA A 65 -13.70 3.94 -4.13
N ASP A 66 -13.47 4.62 -3.00
CA ASP A 66 -13.64 4.09 -1.64
C ASP A 66 -12.88 2.82 -1.28
N PHE A 67 -11.82 2.48 -2.04
CA PHE A 67 -11.09 1.23 -1.84
C PHE A 67 -10.39 1.13 -0.47
N ARG A 68 -10.07 2.28 0.14
CA ARG A 68 -9.62 2.38 1.54
C ARG A 68 -10.62 1.74 2.51
N LYS A 69 -11.91 2.01 2.34
CA LYS A 69 -12.98 1.45 3.18
C LYS A 69 -13.04 -0.06 2.99
N THR A 70 -13.00 -0.55 1.75
CA THR A 70 -12.98 -1.99 1.43
C THR A 70 -11.81 -2.70 2.13
N TYR A 71 -10.63 -2.09 2.11
CA TYR A 71 -9.46 -2.64 2.81
C TYR A 71 -9.62 -2.63 4.34
N LEU A 72 -10.11 -1.54 4.92
CA LEU A 72 -10.35 -1.46 6.37
C LEU A 72 -11.42 -2.46 6.82
N ASP A 73 -12.49 -2.64 6.04
CA ASP A 73 -13.56 -3.60 6.34
C ASP A 73 -13.01 -5.03 6.31
N ASP A 74 -12.24 -5.42 5.28
CA ASP A 74 -11.57 -6.73 5.22
C ASP A 74 -10.62 -6.94 6.42
N LEU A 75 -9.84 -5.91 6.74
CA LEU A 75 -8.86 -5.96 7.82
C LEU A 75 -9.51 -6.08 9.19
N THR A 76 -10.71 -5.55 9.41
CA THR A 76 -11.30 -5.40 10.77
C THR A 76 -12.56 -6.23 11.01
N THR A 77 -13.29 -6.65 9.96
CA THR A 77 -14.55 -7.40 10.11
C THR A 77 -14.34 -8.69 10.88
N GLY A 78 -15.18 -8.91 11.89
CA GLY A 78 -15.13 -10.09 12.77
C GLY A 78 -13.97 -10.11 13.76
N LYS A 79 -13.12 -9.07 13.78
CA LYS A 79 -11.96 -8.99 14.68
C LYS A 79 -12.26 -8.03 15.83
N ARG A 80 -12.00 -8.45 17.06
CA ARG A 80 -12.15 -7.62 18.26
C ARG A 80 -11.16 -8.03 19.33
N ILE A 81 -10.55 -7.03 19.96
CA ILE A 81 -9.73 -7.22 21.15
C ILE A 81 -10.64 -7.11 22.36
N SER A 82 -10.74 -8.19 23.15
CA SER A 82 -11.63 -8.26 24.32
C SER A 82 -11.11 -7.47 25.53
N ARG A 83 -9.78 -7.33 25.65
CA ARG A 83 -9.14 -6.57 26.70
C ARG A 83 -9.05 -5.09 26.31
N LYS A 84 -9.22 -4.18 27.27
CA LYS A 84 -8.99 -2.75 27.03
C LYS A 84 -7.49 -2.51 26.79
N LEU A 85 -7.13 -2.15 25.56
CA LEU A 85 -5.78 -1.75 25.19
C LEU A 85 -5.74 -0.28 24.85
N LYS A 86 -4.72 0.41 25.35
CA LYS A 86 -4.34 1.74 24.90
C LYS A 86 -3.09 1.61 24.04
N VAL A 87 -3.16 2.08 22.79
CA VAL A 87 -2.14 1.86 21.75
C VAL A 87 -1.67 3.20 21.21
N VAL A 88 -0.36 3.42 21.17
CA VAL A 88 0.22 4.54 20.40
C VAL A 88 0.35 4.11 18.95
N ALA A 89 -0.31 4.84 18.04
CA ALA A 89 -0.21 4.63 16.60
C ALA A 89 0.78 5.64 16.01
N ALA A 90 2.07 5.30 16.01
CA ALA A 90 3.13 6.10 15.40
C ALA A 90 3.22 5.81 13.90
N CYS A 91 2.93 6.81 13.06
CA CYS A 91 2.81 6.61 11.62
C CYS A 91 3.83 7.40 10.77
N GLY A 92 4.69 8.20 11.40
CA GLY A 92 5.80 8.90 10.73
C GLY A 92 5.37 9.76 9.54
N ASN A 93 4.14 10.29 9.55
CA ASN A 93 3.51 11.01 8.45
C ASN A 93 3.34 10.21 7.13
N GLY A 94 3.61 8.91 7.16
CA GLY A 94 3.52 8.01 6.02
C GLY A 94 2.12 7.44 5.81
N THR A 95 1.97 6.63 4.76
CA THR A 95 0.68 6.06 4.33
C THR A 95 -0.08 5.33 5.45
N ALA A 96 0.62 4.74 6.43
CA ALA A 96 0.00 4.07 7.57
C ALA A 96 -0.93 4.99 8.37
N GLY A 97 -0.67 6.31 8.43
CA GLY A 97 -1.51 7.28 9.12
C GLY A 97 -2.95 7.31 8.62
N ALA A 98 -3.15 7.03 7.32
CA ALA A 98 -4.47 6.94 6.72
C ALA A 98 -5.25 5.67 7.09
N PHE A 99 -4.63 4.67 7.74
CA PHE A 99 -5.25 3.36 7.97
C PHE A 99 -5.15 2.87 9.42
N ALA A 100 -3.97 2.94 10.02
CA ALA A 100 -3.66 2.28 11.28
C ALA A 100 -4.51 2.78 12.46
N PRO A 101 -4.73 4.10 12.67
CA PRO A 101 -5.56 4.57 13.77
C PRO A 101 -6.99 4.02 13.70
N GLU A 102 -7.64 4.19 12.54
CA GLU A 102 -9.03 3.73 12.34
C GLU A 102 -9.13 2.19 12.43
N ALA A 103 -8.16 1.46 11.88
CA ALA A 103 -8.15 -0.01 11.97
C ALA A 103 -8.06 -0.49 13.43
N LEU A 104 -7.23 0.14 14.25
CA LEU A 104 -7.08 -0.17 15.67
C LEU A 104 -8.33 0.20 16.48
N GLU A 105 -8.94 1.34 16.21
CA GLU A 105 -10.20 1.76 16.84
C GLU A 105 -11.35 0.79 16.52
N ARG A 106 -11.48 0.39 15.25
CA ARG A 106 -12.50 -0.57 14.79
C ARG A 106 -12.42 -1.92 15.51
N ILE A 107 -11.24 -2.35 15.94
CA ILE A 107 -11.05 -3.61 16.69
C ILE A 107 -11.10 -3.42 18.22
N GLY A 108 -11.39 -2.20 18.71
CA GLY A 108 -11.67 -1.92 20.12
C GLY A 108 -10.51 -1.36 20.94
N CYS A 109 -9.44 -0.86 20.31
CA CYS A 109 -8.36 -0.17 21.01
C CYS A 109 -8.71 1.30 21.30
N GLU A 110 -8.22 1.82 22.42
CA GLU A 110 -8.06 3.26 22.64
C GLU A 110 -6.76 3.69 21.94
N VAL A 111 -6.85 4.59 20.97
CA VAL A 111 -5.69 5.00 20.17
C VAL A 111 -5.18 6.37 20.61
N ILE A 112 -3.86 6.47 20.80
CA ILE A 112 -3.13 7.73 20.91
C ILE A 112 -2.43 7.96 19.56
N PRO A 113 -2.88 8.92 18.74
CA PRO A 113 -2.24 9.19 17.46
C PRO A 113 -0.87 9.86 17.67
N LEU A 114 0.13 9.43 16.89
CA LEU A 114 1.44 10.07 16.81
C LEU A 114 1.85 10.18 15.34
N ASP A 115 2.01 11.41 14.84
CA ASP A 115 2.42 11.71 13.46
C ASP A 115 1.57 10.99 12.39
N VAL A 116 0.25 11.02 12.56
CA VAL A 116 -0.71 10.29 11.69
C VAL A 116 -1.19 11.10 10.49
N GLU A 117 -1.00 12.41 10.51
CA GLU A 117 -1.34 13.27 9.38
C GLU A 117 -0.37 13.03 8.22
N LEU A 118 -0.91 12.78 7.03
CA LEU A 118 -0.09 12.52 5.85
C LEU A 118 0.70 13.77 5.46
N ASP A 119 2.02 13.66 5.49
CA ASP A 119 2.93 14.75 5.11
C ASP A 119 4.17 14.17 4.42
N HIS A 120 4.27 14.41 3.12
CA HIS A 120 5.36 13.93 2.27
C HIS A 120 6.69 14.66 2.51
N THR A 121 6.69 15.75 3.31
CA THR A 121 7.93 16.40 3.73
C THR A 121 8.63 15.63 4.84
N PHE A 122 7.92 14.72 5.52
CA PHE A 122 8.39 13.91 6.65
C PHE A 122 9.08 14.76 7.73
N PRO A 123 8.35 15.70 8.37
CA PRO A 123 8.93 16.72 9.24
C PRO A 123 9.53 16.19 10.55
N ASN A 124 9.17 14.97 10.95
CA ASN A 124 9.55 14.39 12.23
C ASN A 124 10.75 13.43 12.09
N TYR A 125 10.60 12.40 11.24
CA TYR A 125 11.61 11.39 10.92
C TYR A 125 11.22 10.71 9.60
N ASN A 126 12.20 10.07 8.96
CA ASN A 126 11.91 9.24 7.80
C ASN A 126 11.05 8.04 8.23
N PRO A 127 9.95 7.75 7.52
CA PRO A 127 8.95 6.74 7.90
C PRO A 127 9.46 5.30 7.81
#